data_AF-A0AAW2V587-F1
#
_entry.id   AF-A0AAW2V587-F1
#
_cell.length_a   1.000
_cell.length_b   1.000
_cell.length_c   1.000
_cell.angle_alpha   90.00
_cell.angle_beta   90.00
_cell.angle_gamma   90.00
#
_symmetry.space_group_name_H-M   'P 1'
#
loop_
_entity.id
_entity.type
_entity.pdbx_description
1 polymer ?
#
loop_
_entity_poly.entity_id
_entity_poly.type
_entity_poly.pdbx_seq_one_letter_code
_entity_poly.pdbx_strand_id
1 'polypeptide(L)'
;MNALTDPLDEKSAEEKDIDDWIPINSLRHAKWWYSAFHNVTAMVGAGVLGFPYAMSQLGWGPGVTVLILSWIITLYTLWQMVEMHEMVPGKRFDRYHELGQHAFGQKLGLWIVVPQQLIVEVGVDIVYMITGGQSLKKFHNLVCKDCKNISLMYFIMIFASVHFVLSQLPNFHSISGVSLAAAVMSLSYSTIAWGASVDKGVQPDVQYGYKAKTTAGTVFNFFSALGTIAFAYAGHNVVLEIQSTMPSTPQRPSKVPMWRGVVAAYIIVALCYFPVALVGYWTFGNTVKDNILISLEKPKWLIATANLFVVIHLIGSYQVYAMPVFDMMETVLVKKLDFSPTWYLRLISRTIYVGFTMFVAMTLPFFGELLAFFGGFAFAPTTYFAELGLAIGPSSSAPLMRTVLAATKFCGGTVICSAVPPTHFSSCLWPPPITPLQNIALDYSIAYFSMDLLHFLIFEPSGVLFIAHHLVSLFVFLTCRYVAYHGAFTVLSLLILAEVTSFCQNVWTLAGARRSDAEFARKVFDLMSPPFYAFYTVVRGLLGPYFVYRMCVFYGSGAADDVVPTWVWVSWVLVAVMIIFVSILWISNLWMLFYSERSKKAERKIQ
;
A
#
# COMPACT_ATOMS: atom_id res chain seq x y z
N MET A 1 46.76 -20.74 -32.96
CA MET A 1 45.90 -20.92 -31.77
C MET A 1 45.43 -19.54 -31.37
N ASN A 2 44.48 -18.97 -32.12
CA ASN A 2 43.90 -17.66 -31.85
C ASN A 2 42.69 -17.90 -30.94
N ALA A 3 42.78 -17.45 -29.69
CA ALA A 3 41.65 -17.45 -28.78
C ALA A 3 40.65 -16.42 -29.29
N LEU A 4 39.49 -16.90 -29.75
CA LEU A 4 38.31 -16.10 -30.00
C LEU A 4 37.78 -15.62 -28.65
N THR A 5 38.05 -14.37 -28.31
CA THR A 5 37.34 -13.64 -27.25
C THR A 5 35.93 -13.33 -27.76
N ASP A 6 34.94 -13.69 -26.95
CA ASP A 6 33.49 -13.50 -27.21
C ASP A 6 33.16 -12.00 -27.36
N PRO A 7 32.31 -11.55 -28.32
CA PRO A 7 32.15 -10.13 -28.66
C PRO A 7 31.29 -9.27 -27.70
N LEU A 8 30.99 -9.73 -26.48
CA LEU A 8 29.90 -9.16 -25.66
C LEU A 8 30.31 -8.27 -24.47
N ASP A 9 31.60 -7.93 -24.26
CA ASP A 9 32.04 -7.27 -23.02
C ASP A 9 33.05 -6.09 -23.16
N GLU A 10 32.88 -5.22 -24.17
CA GLU A 10 33.61 -3.94 -24.22
C GLU A 10 32.72 -2.74 -23.85
N LYS A 11 32.34 -2.63 -22.57
CA LYS A 11 31.95 -1.33 -21.99
C LYS A 11 33.19 -0.43 -21.93
N SER A 12 33.05 0.84 -22.34
CA SER A 12 34.15 1.81 -22.26
C SER A 12 34.63 1.99 -20.80
N ALA A 13 35.88 2.38 -20.61
CA ALA A 13 36.42 2.62 -19.26
C ALA A 13 35.61 3.68 -18.50
N GLU A 14 35.14 4.71 -19.21
CA GLU A 14 34.28 5.77 -18.67
C GLU A 14 32.91 5.23 -18.22
N GLU A 15 32.30 4.31 -18.98
CA GLU A 15 31.02 3.71 -18.62
C GLU A 15 31.15 2.80 -17.39
N LYS A 16 32.29 2.11 -17.23
CA LYS A 16 32.62 1.33 -16.03
C LYS A 16 32.81 2.23 -14.81
N ASP A 17 33.53 3.34 -14.94
CA ASP A 17 33.74 4.29 -13.84
C ASP A 17 32.41 4.94 -13.39
N ILE A 18 31.51 5.24 -14.34
CA ILE A 18 30.16 5.75 -14.03
C ILE A 18 29.33 4.68 -13.33
N ASP A 19 29.36 3.44 -13.81
CA ASP A 19 28.63 2.34 -13.17
C ASP A 19 29.17 2.08 -11.75
N ASP A 20 30.48 2.12 -11.52
CA ASP A 20 31.08 1.94 -10.19
C ASP A 20 30.82 3.13 -9.24
N TRP A 21 30.58 4.33 -9.77
CA TRP A 21 30.24 5.50 -8.98
C TRP A 21 28.79 5.47 -8.46
N ILE A 22 27.89 4.82 -9.20
CA ILE A 22 26.46 4.73 -8.89
C ILE A 22 26.21 3.84 -7.64
N PRO A 23 25.36 4.26 -6.69
CA PRO A 23 25.22 3.61 -5.37
C PRO A 23 24.95 2.10 -5.39
N ILE A 24 24.06 1.63 -6.27
CA ILE A 24 23.63 0.21 -6.30
C ILE A 24 24.60 -0.68 -7.09
N ASN A 25 25.33 -0.13 -8.06
CA ASN A 25 26.16 -0.91 -8.97
C ASN A 25 27.56 -1.26 -8.40
N SER A 26 27.99 -0.55 -7.35
CA SER A 26 29.31 -0.71 -6.74
C SER A 26 29.44 -1.95 -5.82
N LEU A 27 30.53 -2.71 -5.99
CA LEU A 27 31.02 -3.81 -5.12
C LEU A 27 30.01 -4.95 -4.79
N ARG A 28 30.12 -6.08 -5.50
CA ARG A 28 29.25 -7.27 -5.33
C ARG A 28 29.83 -8.36 -4.42
N HIS A 29 30.08 -8.03 -3.15
CA HIS A 29 30.71 -8.96 -2.18
C HIS A 29 29.81 -9.36 -1.00
N ALA A 30 28.52 -8.96 -1.00
CA ALA A 30 27.63 -9.23 0.12
C ALA A 30 27.40 -10.73 0.33
N LYS A 31 27.33 -11.14 1.60
CA LYS A 31 27.05 -12.53 2.01
C LYS A 31 25.61 -12.64 2.50
N TRP A 32 25.07 -13.86 2.61
CA TRP A 32 23.66 -14.09 2.97
C TRP A 32 23.22 -13.39 4.27
N TRP A 33 24.11 -13.26 5.26
CA TRP A 33 23.79 -12.58 6.51
C TRP A 33 23.74 -11.04 6.38
N TYR A 34 24.39 -10.46 5.35
CA TYR A 34 24.22 -9.04 5.01
C TYR A 34 22.80 -8.76 4.57
N SER A 35 22.27 -9.60 3.68
CA SER A 35 20.86 -9.56 3.30
C SER A 35 19.94 -9.70 4.50
N ALA A 36 20.24 -10.59 5.46
CA ALA A 36 19.41 -10.76 6.64
C ALA A 36 19.28 -9.46 7.45
N PHE A 37 20.40 -8.83 7.82
CA PHE A 37 20.31 -7.61 8.63
C PHE A 37 19.77 -6.41 7.83
N HIS A 38 20.09 -6.27 6.54
CA HIS A 38 19.51 -5.20 5.70
C HIS A 38 18.00 -5.36 5.57
N ASN A 39 17.49 -6.58 5.37
CA ASN A 39 16.05 -6.84 5.35
C ASN A 39 15.39 -6.61 6.72
N VAL A 40 16.03 -7.02 7.82
CA VAL A 40 15.52 -6.71 9.17
C VAL A 40 15.49 -5.20 9.40
N THR A 41 16.53 -4.47 9.01
CA THR A 41 16.58 -3.01 9.12
C THR A 41 15.50 -2.34 8.28
N ALA A 42 15.25 -2.81 7.06
CA ALA A 42 14.23 -2.27 6.17
C ALA A 42 12.81 -2.55 6.68
N MET A 43 12.56 -3.77 7.17
CA MET A 43 11.23 -4.18 7.61
C MET A 43 10.91 -3.66 9.01
N VAL A 44 11.74 -3.99 10.02
CA VAL A 44 11.47 -3.77 11.45
C VAL A 44 11.73 -2.30 11.83
N GLY A 45 10.93 -1.40 11.28
CA GLY A 45 11.01 0.04 11.48
C GLY A 45 9.91 0.61 12.36
N ALA A 46 9.57 1.89 12.13
CA ALA A 46 8.56 2.60 12.90
C ALA A 46 7.16 1.93 12.90
N GLY A 47 6.83 1.13 11.89
CA GLY A 47 5.53 0.46 11.77
C GLY A 47 5.19 -0.48 12.93
N VAL A 48 6.18 -1.19 13.50
CA VAL A 48 5.93 -2.12 14.63
C VAL A 48 5.42 -1.40 15.88
N LEU A 49 5.82 -0.14 16.08
CA LEU A 49 5.41 0.66 17.23
C LEU A 49 3.92 1.00 17.19
N GLY A 50 3.31 0.98 16.00
CA GLY A 50 1.88 1.21 15.77
C GLY A 50 1.01 -0.04 15.75
N PHE A 51 1.59 -1.24 15.88
CA PHE A 51 0.83 -2.48 15.83
C PHE A 51 -0.23 -2.63 16.93
N PRO A 52 0.06 -2.34 18.22
CA PRO A 52 -0.96 -2.36 19.25
C PRO A 52 -2.12 -1.42 18.94
N TYR A 53 -1.83 -0.27 18.34
CA TYR A 53 -2.83 0.70 17.94
C TYR A 53 -3.71 0.17 16.80
N ALA A 54 -3.11 -0.42 15.76
CA ALA A 54 -3.85 -1.09 14.69
C ALA A 54 -4.74 -2.21 15.23
N MET A 55 -4.24 -3.02 16.18
CA MET A 55 -5.04 -4.04 16.88
C MET A 55 -6.22 -3.42 17.64
N SER A 56 -6.07 -2.24 18.23
CA SER A 56 -7.17 -1.54 18.91
C SER A 56 -8.28 -1.03 17.99
N GLN A 57 -7.95 -0.86 16.70
CA GLN A 57 -8.89 -0.47 15.66
C GLN A 57 -9.55 -1.69 14.99
N LEU A 58 -8.84 -2.82 14.87
CA LEU A 58 -9.34 -4.06 14.26
C LEU A 58 -10.02 -5.02 15.24
N GLY A 59 -9.71 -4.92 16.53
CA GLY A 59 -10.06 -5.92 17.53
C GLY A 59 -9.25 -7.21 17.40
N TRP A 60 -9.45 -8.16 18.33
CA TRP A 60 -8.70 -9.42 18.37
C TRP A 60 -8.88 -10.28 17.11
N GLY A 61 -10.12 -10.60 16.73
CA GLY A 61 -10.39 -11.53 15.62
C GLY A 61 -9.82 -11.03 14.28
N PRO A 62 -10.33 -9.91 13.74
CA PRO A 62 -9.80 -9.35 12.50
C PRO A 62 -8.32 -8.95 12.62
N GLY A 63 -7.89 -8.39 13.76
CA GLY A 63 -6.51 -7.96 13.96
C GLY A 63 -5.50 -9.10 13.86
N VAL A 64 -5.72 -10.21 14.58
CA VAL A 64 -4.84 -11.40 14.51
C VAL A 64 -4.87 -12.02 13.13
N THR A 65 -6.06 -12.09 12.50
CA THR A 65 -6.21 -12.65 11.15
C THR A 65 -5.40 -11.86 10.14
N VAL A 66 -5.54 -10.52 10.13
CA VAL A 66 -4.80 -9.65 9.21
C VAL A 66 -3.30 -9.72 9.51
N LEU A 67 -2.87 -9.74 10.77
CA LEU A 67 -1.45 -9.85 11.13
C LEU A 67 -0.80 -11.13 10.58
N ILE A 68 -1.47 -12.29 10.71
CA ILE A 68 -1.00 -13.58 10.18
C ILE A 68 -1.00 -13.58 8.65
N LEU A 69 -2.11 -13.16 8.04
CA LEU A 69 -2.24 -13.14 6.59
C LEU A 69 -1.23 -12.19 5.95
N SER A 70 -1.04 -11.00 6.51
CA SER A 70 -0.03 -10.05 6.05
C SER A 70 1.36 -10.66 6.13
N TRP A 71 1.74 -11.33 7.23
CA TRP A 71 3.05 -11.99 7.33
C TRP A 71 3.25 -13.08 6.26
N ILE A 72 2.24 -13.93 6.03
CA ILE A 72 2.31 -15.01 5.02
C ILE A 72 2.37 -14.43 3.60
N ILE A 73 1.48 -13.49 3.28
CA ILE A 73 1.38 -12.90 1.93
C ILE A 73 2.67 -12.15 1.61
N THR A 74 3.17 -11.34 2.54
CA THR A 74 4.37 -10.52 2.29
C THR A 74 5.63 -11.38 2.18
N LEU A 75 5.74 -12.47 2.94
CA LEU A 75 6.83 -13.46 2.74
C LEU A 75 6.76 -14.07 1.34
N TYR A 76 5.56 -14.43 0.89
CA TYR A 76 5.35 -15.00 -0.44
C TYR A 76 5.67 -14.00 -1.56
N THR A 77 5.19 -12.76 -1.47
CA THR A 77 5.47 -11.75 -2.50
C THR A 77 6.94 -11.34 -2.51
N LEU A 78 7.61 -11.35 -1.34
CA LEU A 78 9.05 -11.08 -1.28
C LEU A 78 9.86 -12.24 -1.90
N TRP A 79 9.42 -13.48 -1.72
CA TRP A 79 9.99 -14.63 -2.45
C TRP A 79 9.90 -14.45 -3.96
N GLN A 80 8.74 -13.98 -4.46
CA GLN A 80 8.56 -13.72 -5.89
C GLN A 80 9.57 -12.67 -6.40
N MET A 81 9.79 -11.58 -5.66
CA MET A 81 10.81 -10.58 -6.02
C MET A 81 12.22 -11.20 -6.14
N VAL A 82 12.58 -12.03 -5.17
CA VAL A 82 13.89 -12.69 -5.14
C VAL A 82 14.11 -13.61 -6.34
N GLU A 83 13.07 -14.34 -6.76
CA GLU A 83 13.11 -15.17 -7.97
C GLU A 83 13.12 -14.33 -9.25
N MET A 84 12.37 -13.22 -9.28
CA MET A 84 12.26 -12.35 -10.45
C MET A 84 13.54 -11.58 -10.77
N HIS A 85 14.40 -11.33 -9.78
CA HIS A 85 15.70 -10.68 -9.96
C HIS A 85 16.57 -11.34 -11.05
N GLU A 86 16.46 -12.66 -11.24
CA GLU A 86 17.24 -13.46 -12.21
C GLU A 86 16.35 -14.37 -13.04
N MET A 87 15.11 -13.95 -13.35
CA MET A 87 14.16 -14.79 -14.11
C MET A 87 14.54 -14.98 -15.59
N VAL A 88 15.38 -14.11 -16.14
CA VAL A 88 15.87 -14.20 -17.52
C VAL A 88 17.33 -14.66 -17.50
N PRO A 89 17.69 -15.77 -18.17
CA PRO A 89 19.09 -16.21 -18.24
C PRO A 89 20.00 -15.10 -18.78
N GLY A 90 21.06 -14.78 -18.04
CA GLY A 90 22.04 -13.76 -18.43
C GLY A 90 21.65 -12.31 -18.12
N LYS A 91 20.45 -12.03 -17.59
CA LYS A 91 20.04 -10.68 -17.18
C LYS A 91 19.65 -10.63 -15.70
N ARG A 92 20.21 -9.65 -14.99
CA ARG A 92 19.82 -9.30 -13.62
C ARG A 92 18.95 -8.04 -13.67
N PHE A 93 17.88 -8.04 -12.88
CA PHE A 93 17.06 -6.86 -12.61
C PHE A 93 17.48 -6.31 -11.25
N ASP A 94 18.49 -5.45 -11.25
CA ASP A 94 19.13 -4.98 -10.02
C ASP A 94 18.32 -3.84 -9.34
N ARG A 95 17.32 -3.29 -10.04
CA ARG A 95 16.43 -2.22 -9.56
C ARG A 95 14.97 -2.56 -9.80
N TYR A 96 14.09 -2.11 -8.91
CA TYR A 96 12.67 -2.42 -9.01
C TYR A 96 12.00 -1.90 -10.29
N HIS A 97 12.34 -0.69 -10.72
CA HIS A 97 11.82 -0.14 -11.96
C HIS A 97 12.26 -0.91 -13.23
N GLU A 98 13.38 -1.63 -13.22
CA GLU A 98 13.83 -2.44 -14.36
C GLU A 98 12.92 -3.64 -14.59
N LEU A 99 12.44 -4.24 -13.50
CA LEU A 99 11.46 -5.31 -13.55
C LEU A 99 10.12 -4.78 -14.09
N GLY A 100 9.71 -3.57 -13.66
CA GLY A 100 8.58 -2.85 -14.23
C GLY A 100 8.72 -2.62 -15.74
N GLN A 101 9.88 -2.15 -16.20
CA GLN A 101 10.16 -1.94 -17.62
C GLN A 101 10.12 -3.23 -18.43
N HIS A 102 10.58 -4.34 -17.85
CA HIS A 102 10.50 -5.65 -18.48
C HIS A 102 9.06 -6.15 -18.59
N ALA A 103 8.27 -6.01 -17.52
CA ALA A 103 6.91 -6.51 -17.46
C ALA A 103 5.90 -5.65 -18.23
N PHE A 104 6.08 -4.33 -18.29
CA PHE A 104 5.09 -3.40 -18.86
C PHE A 104 5.61 -2.63 -20.09
N GLY A 105 6.87 -2.82 -20.46
CA GLY A 105 7.55 -2.06 -21.51
C GLY A 105 8.27 -0.81 -20.98
N GLN A 106 9.19 -0.28 -21.80
CA GLN A 106 10.21 0.68 -21.34
C GLN A 106 9.67 1.98 -20.75
N LYS A 107 8.57 2.52 -21.30
CA LYS A 107 7.96 3.77 -20.85
C LYS A 107 6.90 3.54 -19.78
N LEU A 108 5.97 2.62 -20.04
CA LEU A 108 4.84 2.35 -19.14
C LEU A 108 5.31 1.76 -17.81
N GLY A 109 6.31 0.87 -17.82
CA GLY A 109 6.90 0.30 -16.60
C GLY A 109 7.51 1.36 -15.68
N LEU A 110 8.21 2.36 -16.23
CA LEU A 110 8.72 3.47 -15.44
C LEU A 110 7.60 4.30 -14.82
N TRP A 111 6.59 4.66 -15.61
CA TRP A 111 5.48 5.49 -15.12
C TRP A 111 4.62 4.82 -14.05
N ILE A 112 4.58 3.48 -14.02
CA ILE A 112 3.86 2.72 -13.00
C ILE A 112 4.73 2.57 -11.73
N VAL A 113 5.94 2.03 -11.87
CA VAL A 113 6.75 1.59 -10.73
C VAL A 113 7.44 2.76 -10.04
N VAL A 114 8.04 3.69 -10.79
CA VAL A 114 8.87 4.75 -10.21
C VAL A 114 8.09 5.67 -9.27
N PRO A 115 6.90 6.20 -9.62
CA PRO A 115 6.15 7.04 -8.68
C PRO A 115 5.77 6.31 -7.40
N GLN A 116 5.36 5.04 -7.49
CA GLN A 116 4.99 4.26 -6.31
C GLN A 116 6.20 3.96 -5.43
N GLN A 117 7.31 3.55 -6.04
CA GLN A 117 8.58 3.29 -5.36
C GLN A 117 9.07 4.55 -4.63
N LEU A 118 9.08 5.71 -5.30
CA LEU A 118 9.49 6.98 -4.68
C LEU A 118 8.56 7.39 -3.53
N ILE A 119 7.24 7.22 -3.68
CA ILE A 119 6.29 7.54 -2.60
C ILE A 119 6.55 6.65 -1.37
N VAL A 120 6.86 5.37 -1.59
CA VAL A 120 7.26 4.44 -0.53
C VAL A 120 8.54 4.91 0.16
N GLU A 121 9.62 5.08 -0.59
CA GLU A 121 10.96 5.38 -0.04
C GLU A 121 10.98 6.74 0.68
N VAL A 122 10.51 7.79 0.00
CA VAL A 122 10.43 9.14 0.57
C VAL A 122 9.43 9.20 1.74
N GLY A 123 8.31 8.49 1.64
CA GLY A 123 7.29 8.44 2.69
C GLY A 123 7.82 7.79 3.98
N VAL A 124 8.57 6.70 3.85
CA VAL A 124 9.24 6.04 4.99
C VAL A 124 10.25 6.97 5.65
N ASP A 125 11.09 7.63 4.85
CA ASP A 125 12.10 8.55 5.35
C ASP A 125 11.47 9.72 6.13
N ILE A 126 10.34 10.27 5.67
CA ILE A 126 9.57 11.28 6.40
C ILE A 126 9.03 10.72 7.72
N VAL A 127 8.43 9.52 7.71
CA VAL A 127 7.90 8.88 8.92
C VAL A 127 9.02 8.62 9.94
N TYR A 128 10.22 8.25 9.47
CA TYR A 128 11.38 8.02 10.31
C TYR A 128 11.89 9.32 10.94
N MET A 129 11.90 10.44 10.21
CA MET A 129 12.21 11.75 10.79
C MET A 129 11.27 12.11 11.94
N ILE A 130 9.96 11.90 11.75
CA ILE A 130 8.94 12.15 12.78
C ILE A 130 9.14 11.23 13.98
N THR A 131 9.29 9.92 13.73
CA THR A 131 9.41 8.91 14.78
C THR A 131 10.70 9.07 15.59
N GLY A 132 11.82 9.40 14.91
CA GLY A 132 13.10 9.72 15.54
C GLY A 132 12.99 10.95 16.43
N GLY A 133 12.37 12.03 15.94
CA GLY A 133 12.10 13.23 16.73
C GLY A 133 11.18 12.98 17.93
N GLN A 134 10.11 12.18 17.76
CA GLN A 134 9.21 11.79 18.86
C GLN A 134 9.95 10.97 19.92
N SER A 135 10.83 10.05 19.49
CA SER A 135 11.61 9.21 20.39
C SER A 135 12.64 10.03 21.18
N LEU A 136 13.35 10.96 20.54
CA LEU A 136 14.24 11.90 21.22
C LEU A 136 13.49 12.79 22.21
N LYS A 137 12.30 13.30 21.83
CA LYS A 137 11.47 14.10 22.73
C LYS A 137 11.01 13.30 23.94
N LYS A 138 10.58 12.04 23.75
CA LYS A 138 10.18 11.14 24.83
C LYS A 138 11.37 10.85 25.75
N PHE A 139 12.55 10.58 25.20
CA PHE A 139 13.78 10.41 25.98
C PHE A 139 14.09 11.65 26.84
N HIS A 140 14.10 12.85 26.23
CA HIS A 140 14.32 14.11 26.93
C HIS A 140 13.35 14.30 28.10
N ASN A 141 12.06 14.10 27.88
CA ASN A 141 11.02 14.27 28.90
C ASN A 141 11.10 13.21 30.03
N LEU A 142 11.68 12.04 29.77
CA LEU A 142 11.87 11.00 30.78
C LEU A 142 13.09 11.26 31.66
N VAL A 143 14.18 11.77 31.08
CA VAL A 143 15.46 11.98 31.76
C VAL A 143 15.52 13.34 32.46
N CYS A 144 14.99 14.40 31.84
CA CYS A 144 14.98 15.74 32.42
C CYS A 144 13.59 16.13 32.92
N LYS A 145 13.40 16.16 34.24
CA LYS A 145 12.11 16.47 34.87
C LYS A 145 11.77 17.97 34.87
N ASP A 146 12.78 18.83 34.97
CA ASP A 146 12.62 20.29 35.12
C ASP A 146 13.05 21.07 33.87
N CYS A 147 13.20 20.39 32.72
CA CYS A 147 13.56 21.04 31.47
C CYS A 147 12.36 21.78 30.85
N LYS A 148 12.67 22.88 30.14
CA LYS A 148 11.69 23.62 29.33
C LYS A 148 11.06 22.68 28.30
N ASN A 149 9.76 22.82 28.08
CA ASN A 149 9.06 22.07 27.04
C ASN A 149 9.53 22.55 25.66
N ILE A 150 10.24 21.70 24.93
CA ILE A 150 10.76 21.96 23.59
C ILE A 150 9.77 21.38 22.55
N SER A 151 9.52 22.13 21.48
CA SER A 151 8.66 21.68 20.38
C SER A 151 9.22 20.43 19.68
N LEU A 152 8.35 19.56 19.18
CA LEU A 152 8.75 18.35 18.44
C LEU A 152 9.63 18.69 17.23
N MET A 153 9.37 19.82 16.57
CA MET A 153 10.13 20.29 15.39
C MET A 153 11.65 20.36 15.66
N TYR A 154 12.06 20.82 16.85
CA TYR A 154 13.49 20.87 17.20
C TYR A 154 14.11 19.49 17.35
N PHE A 155 13.38 18.53 17.90
CA PHE A 155 13.86 17.16 17.99
C PHE A 155 13.93 16.47 16.62
N ILE A 156 13.01 16.78 15.71
CA ILE A 156 13.09 16.35 14.30
C ILE A 156 14.35 16.92 13.66
N MET A 157 14.67 18.21 13.84
CA MET A 157 15.92 18.80 13.32
C MET A 157 17.18 18.16 13.91
N ILE A 158 17.19 17.87 15.22
CA ILE A 158 18.32 17.18 15.86
C ILE A 158 18.49 15.79 15.25
N PHE A 159 17.41 15.03 15.07
CA PHE A 159 17.46 13.72 14.43
C PHE A 159 17.96 13.84 12.98
N ALA A 160 17.38 14.76 12.19
CA ALA A 160 17.75 15.02 10.80
C ALA A 160 19.24 15.42 10.61
N SER A 161 19.83 16.10 11.59
CA SER A 161 21.24 16.55 11.53
C SER A 161 22.23 15.40 11.26
N VAL A 162 21.96 14.21 11.81
CA VAL A 162 22.79 13.01 11.61
C VAL A 162 22.71 12.53 10.15
N HIS A 163 21.53 12.64 9.53
CA HIS A 163 21.30 12.21 8.15
C HIS A 163 22.05 13.06 7.14
N PHE A 164 22.26 14.36 7.39
CA PHE A 164 23.08 15.21 6.51
C PHE A 164 24.52 14.69 6.37
N VAL A 165 25.06 14.06 7.42
CA VAL A 165 26.39 13.45 7.40
C VAL A 165 26.35 12.03 6.83
N LEU A 166 25.47 11.18 7.33
CA LEU A 166 25.44 9.76 6.93
C LEU A 166 24.95 9.52 5.50
N SER A 167 24.09 10.40 4.97
CA SER A 167 23.67 10.34 3.57
C SER A 167 24.83 10.47 2.59
N GLN A 168 26.00 10.97 3.01
CA GLN A 168 27.16 11.07 2.13
C GLN A 168 27.89 9.74 1.90
N LEU A 169 27.52 8.68 2.65
CA LEU A 169 28.08 7.34 2.45
C LEU A 169 27.68 6.78 1.08
N PRO A 170 28.61 6.29 0.25
CA PRO A 170 28.38 6.14 -1.19
C PRO A 170 27.40 5.02 -1.55
N ASN A 171 27.37 3.90 -0.81
CA ASN A 171 26.66 2.67 -1.18
C ASN A 171 26.25 1.81 0.04
N PHE A 172 25.51 0.73 -0.22
CA PHE A 172 25.06 -0.25 0.78
C PHE A 172 26.20 -0.87 1.61
N HIS A 173 27.34 -1.14 0.99
CA HIS A 173 28.50 -1.69 1.68
C HIS A 173 29.00 -0.74 2.78
N SER A 174 29.03 0.57 2.49
CA SER A 174 29.49 1.61 3.42
C SER A 174 28.55 1.81 4.61
N ILE A 175 27.26 1.49 4.46
CA ILE A 175 26.27 1.57 5.55
C ILE A 175 26.06 0.23 6.28
N SER A 176 26.76 -0.85 5.89
CA SER A 176 26.55 -2.19 6.46
C SER A 176 26.69 -2.24 7.99
N GLY A 177 27.69 -1.55 8.55
CA GLY A 177 27.85 -1.44 10.01
C GLY A 177 26.71 -0.69 10.70
N VAL A 178 26.22 0.38 10.07
CA VAL A 178 25.07 1.17 10.56
C VAL A 178 23.79 0.33 10.50
N SER A 179 23.58 -0.42 9.41
CA SER A 179 22.44 -1.32 9.26
C SER A 179 22.48 -2.47 10.26
N LEU A 180 23.65 -3.09 10.50
CA LEU A 180 23.79 -4.14 11.51
C LEU A 180 23.43 -3.60 12.90
N ALA A 181 23.96 -2.44 13.29
CA ALA A 181 23.59 -1.79 14.53
C ALA A 181 22.08 -1.53 14.59
N ALA A 182 21.48 -1.03 13.51
CA ALA A 182 20.04 -0.81 13.44
C ALA A 182 19.22 -2.10 13.60
N ALA A 183 19.62 -3.22 13.00
CA ALA A 183 18.94 -4.50 13.15
C ALA A 183 19.00 -5.03 14.59
N VAL A 184 20.14 -4.88 15.29
CA VAL A 184 20.26 -5.26 16.71
C VAL A 184 19.39 -4.36 17.58
N MET A 185 19.37 -3.06 17.31
CA MET A 185 18.53 -2.11 18.04
C MET A 185 17.04 -2.37 17.84
N SER A 186 16.60 -2.82 16.66
CA SER A 186 15.18 -3.14 16.43
C SER A 186 14.69 -4.34 17.19
N LEU A 187 15.49 -5.39 17.27
CA LEU A 187 15.21 -6.52 18.15
C LEU A 187 15.16 -6.06 19.61
N SER A 188 16.07 -5.19 20.02
CA SER A 188 16.20 -4.71 21.40
C SER A 188 15.01 -3.85 21.83
N TYR A 189 14.65 -2.80 21.09
CA TYR A 189 13.51 -1.96 21.46
C TYR A 189 12.18 -2.74 21.36
N SER A 190 12.05 -3.67 20.40
CA SER A 190 10.85 -4.50 20.30
C SER A 190 10.70 -5.40 21.51
N THR A 191 11.82 -6.02 21.94
CA THR A 191 11.88 -6.85 23.15
C THR A 191 11.52 -6.06 24.39
N ILE A 192 12.05 -4.84 24.53
CA ILE A 192 11.70 -3.96 25.62
C ILE A 192 10.22 -3.58 25.58
N ALA A 193 9.66 -3.27 24.40
CA ALA A 193 8.28 -2.83 24.26
C ALA A 193 7.29 -3.91 24.71
N TRP A 194 7.43 -5.16 24.25
CA TRP A 194 6.55 -6.24 24.70
C TRP A 194 6.88 -6.68 26.13
N GLY A 195 8.16 -6.75 26.51
CA GLY A 195 8.58 -7.15 27.86
C GLY A 195 8.10 -6.18 28.96
N ALA A 196 8.24 -4.87 28.73
CA ALA A 196 7.71 -3.85 29.64
C ALA A 196 6.18 -3.85 29.66
N SER A 197 5.52 -4.25 28.57
CA SER A 197 4.06 -4.42 28.54
C SER A 197 3.63 -5.63 29.39
N VAL A 198 4.35 -6.76 29.33
CA VAL A 198 4.11 -7.91 30.22
C VAL A 198 4.26 -7.52 31.70
N ASP A 199 5.37 -6.87 32.06
CA ASP A 199 5.65 -6.44 33.43
C ASP A 199 4.58 -5.47 33.97
N LYS A 200 4.12 -4.56 33.11
CA LYS A 200 3.06 -3.61 33.48
C LYS A 200 1.71 -4.29 33.71
N GLY A 201 1.47 -5.42 33.05
CA GLY A 201 0.23 -6.19 33.15
C GLY A 201 -1.01 -5.46 32.63
N VAL A 202 -2.14 -6.17 32.64
CA VAL A 202 -3.42 -5.63 32.20
C VAL A 202 -3.81 -4.40 33.02
N GLN A 203 -4.11 -3.28 32.35
CA GLN A 203 -4.47 -2.05 33.05
C GLN A 203 -5.89 -2.13 33.65
N PRO A 204 -6.17 -1.47 34.79
CA PRO A 204 -7.41 -1.63 35.57
C PRO A 204 -8.72 -1.38 34.82
N ASP A 205 -8.70 -0.58 33.74
CA ASP A 205 -9.87 -0.19 32.94
C ASP A 205 -9.75 -0.61 31.46
N VAL A 206 -8.98 -1.66 31.18
CA VAL A 206 -8.77 -2.09 29.80
C VAL A 206 -10.08 -2.55 29.17
N GLN A 207 -10.32 -2.14 27.93
CA GLN A 207 -11.42 -2.66 27.11
C GLN A 207 -10.88 -3.12 25.76
N TYR A 208 -11.33 -4.28 25.31
CA TYR A 208 -10.97 -4.86 24.00
C TYR A 208 -12.05 -4.67 22.93
N GLY A 209 -13.00 -3.77 23.17
CA GLY A 209 -13.91 -3.29 22.12
C GLY A 209 -13.21 -2.33 21.16
N TYR A 210 -13.86 -2.00 20.05
CA TYR A 210 -13.34 -1.04 19.09
C TYR A 210 -13.04 0.32 19.74
N LYS A 211 -11.95 0.96 19.30
CA LYS A 211 -11.55 2.29 19.77
C LYS A 211 -12.59 3.37 19.42
N ALA A 212 -13.14 3.32 18.21
CA ALA A 212 -14.23 4.23 17.82
C ALA A 212 -15.55 3.79 18.45
N LYS A 213 -16.37 4.78 18.82
CA LYS A 213 -17.72 4.55 19.39
C LYS A 213 -18.83 4.63 18.35
N THR A 214 -18.56 5.21 17.19
CA THR A 214 -19.50 5.30 16.07
C THR A 214 -19.19 4.23 15.03
N THR A 215 -20.22 3.76 14.32
CA THR A 215 -20.06 2.79 13.23
C THR A 215 -19.12 3.30 12.15
N ALA A 216 -19.30 4.56 11.73
CA ALA A 216 -18.43 5.23 10.77
C ALA A 216 -16.97 5.26 11.22
N GLY A 217 -16.72 5.72 12.45
CA GLY A 217 -15.38 5.79 13.00
C GLY A 217 -14.74 4.41 13.11
N THR A 218 -15.52 3.38 13.42
CA THR A 218 -15.03 1.98 13.47
C THR A 218 -14.51 1.54 12.12
N VAL A 219 -15.22 1.90 11.04
CA VAL A 219 -14.85 1.44 9.71
C VAL A 219 -13.68 2.22 9.14
N PHE A 220 -13.65 3.54 9.28
CA PHE A 220 -12.47 4.33 8.90
C PHE A 220 -11.22 3.88 9.68
N ASN A 221 -11.37 3.60 10.98
CA ASN A 221 -10.28 3.05 11.79
C ASN A 221 -9.86 1.66 11.32
N PHE A 222 -10.79 0.81 10.90
CA PHE A 222 -10.47 -0.49 10.34
C PHE A 222 -9.57 -0.35 9.11
N PHE A 223 -9.90 0.52 8.16
CA PHE A 223 -9.08 0.78 6.97
C PHE A 223 -7.73 1.43 7.29
N SER A 224 -7.73 2.38 8.23
CA SER A 224 -6.51 3.00 8.74
C SER A 224 -5.56 1.96 9.35
N ALA A 225 -6.11 0.98 10.07
CA ALA A 225 -5.34 -0.11 10.65
C ALA A 225 -4.78 -1.07 9.60
N LEU A 226 -5.53 -1.39 8.54
CA LEU A 226 -5.01 -2.16 7.41
C LEU A 226 -3.81 -1.46 6.76
N GLY A 227 -3.91 -0.14 6.55
CA GLY A 227 -2.79 0.67 6.07
C GLY A 227 -1.59 0.61 7.03
N THR A 228 -1.83 0.75 8.34
CA THR A 228 -0.77 0.68 9.36
C THR A 228 -0.05 -0.68 9.34
N ILE A 229 -0.79 -1.78 9.19
CA ILE A 229 -0.20 -3.12 9.05
C ILE A 229 0.58 -3.24 7.73
N ALA A 230 0.02 -2.76 6.62
CA ALA A 230 0.70 -2.78 5.32
C ALA A 230 2.03 -2.02 5.35
N PHE A 231 2.07 -0.83 5.97
CA PHE A 231 3.29 -0.04 6.13
C PHE A 231 4.38 -0.79 6.89
N ALA A 232 4.04 -1.56 7.91
CA ALA A 232 5.07 -2.23 8.71
C ALA A 232 5.76 -3.39 7.98
N TYR A 233 5.21 -3.91 6.89
CA TYR A 233 5.81 -4.98 6.09
C TYR A 233 6.55 -4.46 4.84
N ALA A 234 7.02 -3.21 4.89
CA ALA A 234 7.60 -2.40 3.81
C ALA A 234 8.91 -2.87 3.13
N GLY A 235 9.31 -4.15 3.19
CA GLY A 235 10.65 -4.58 2.74
C GLY A 235 10.86 -4.69 1.22
N HIS A 236 9.80 -4.75 0.42
CA HIS A 236 9.88 -5.13 -1.00
C HIS A 236 10.59 -4.10 -1.88
N ASN A 237 10.43 -2.82 -1.58
CA ASN A 237 10.91 -1.74 -2.45
C ASN A 237 12.43 -1.52 -2.38
N VAL A 238 13.14 -2.27 -1.52
CA VAL A 238 14.61 -2.25 -1.42
C VAL A 238 15.22 -3.64 -1.63
N VAL A 239 14.41 -4.67 -1.87
CA VAL A 239 14.85 -6.07 -1.85
C VAL A 239 15.76 -6.40 -3.04
N LEU A 240 15.45 -5.84 -4.21
CA LEU A 240 16.22 -6.07 -5.43
C LEU A 240 17.57 -5.34 -5.35
N GLU A 241 17.55 -4.14 -4.79
CA GLU A 241 18.72 -3.31 -4.55
C GLU A 241 19.64 -3.92 -3.47
N ILE A 242 19.09 -4.64 -2.47
CA ILE A 242 19.88 -5.46 -1.55
C ILE A 242 20.45 -6.68 -2.26
N GLN A 243 19.66 -7.36 -3.10
CA GLN A 243 20.09 -8.56 -3.80
C GLN A 243 21.16 -8.29 -4.87
N SER A 244 21.15 -7.11 -5.49
CA SER A 244 22.14 -6.69 -6.48
C SER A 244 23.57 -6.68 -5.91
N THR A 245 23.73 -6.38 -4.62
CA THR A 245 25.01 -6.39 -3.89
C THR A 245 25.61 -7.79 -3.71
N MET A 246 24.84 -8.85 -3.96
CA MET A 246 25.32 -10.22 -3.84
C MET A 246 25.97 -10.74 -5.13
N PRO A 247 27.06 -11.52 -4.99
CA PRO A 247 27.68 -12.18 -6.13
C PRO A 247 26.70 -13.20 -6.72
N SER A 248 26.68 -13.28 -8.04
CA SER A 248 25.86 -14.24 -8.78
C SER A 248 26.68 -14.87 -9.91
N THR A 249 26.49 -16.16 -10.11
CA THR A 249 27.06 -16.94 -11.22
C THR A 249 25.98 -17.87 -11.76
N PRO A 250 26.05 -18.32 -13.03
CA PRO A 250 25.06 -19.26 -13.58
C PRO A 250 24.89 -20.54 -12.74
N GLN A 251 25.96 -21.00 -12.06
CA GLN A 251 25.94 -22.19 -11.20
C GLN A 251 25.50 -21.89 -9.76
N ARG A 252 25.64 -20.64 -9.30
CA ARG A 252 25.25 -20.18 -7.95
C ARG A 252 24.55 -18.82 -8.07
N PRO A 253 23.24 -18.81 -8.36
CA PRO A 253 22.47 -17.58 -8.51
C PRO A 253 22.29 -16.85 -7.17
N SER A 254 22.18 -15.52 -7.21
CA SER A 254 22.07 -14.66 -6.01
C SER A 254 20.81 -14.95 -5.18
N LYS A 255 19.77 -15.48 -5.82
CA LYS A 255 18.50 -15.84 -5.17
C LYS A 255 18.64 -16.84 -4.03
N VAL A 256 19.62 -17.76 -4.09
CA VAL A 256 19.82 -18.77 -3.03
C VAL A 256 20.33 -18.15 -1.72
N PRO A 257 21.46 -17.42 -1.69
CA PRO A 257 21.89 -16.71 -0.48
C PRO A 257 20.90 -15.61 -0.07
N MET A 258 20.26 -14.93 -1.02
CA MET A 258 19.23 -13.92 -0.72
C MET A 258 18.06 -14.52 0.04
N TRP A 259 17.50 -15.63 -0.46
CA TRP A 259 16.34 -16.27 0.17
C TRP A 259 16.64 -16.75 1.59
N ARG A 260 17.86 -17.25 1.84
CA ARG A 260 18.31 -17.59 3.21
C ARG A 260 18.30 -16.37 4.13
N GLY A 261 18.77 -15.22 3.64
CA GLY A 261 18.74 -13.96 4.38
C GLY A 261 17.31 -13.49 4.66
N VAL A 262 16.44 -13.55 3.65
CA VAL A 262 15.01 -13.19 3.76
C VAL A 262 14.28 -14.06 4.78
N VAL A 263 14.46 -15.39 4.75
CA VAL A 263 13.82 -16.30 5.71
C VAL A 263 14.28 -15.98 7.14
N ALA A 264 15.58 -15.77 7.34
CA ALA A 264 16.10 -15.37 8.65
C ALA A 264 15.52 -14.02 9.12
N ALA A 265 15.42 -13.04 8.22
CA ALA A 265 14.82 -11.75 8.51
C ALA A 265 13.34 -11.87 8.89
N TYR A 266 12.54 -12.66 8.16
CA TYR A 266 11.11 -12.84 8.45
C TYR A 266 10.84 -13.55 9.78
N ILE A 267 11.73 -14.46 10.20
CA ILE A 267 11.68 -15.05 11.53
C ILE A 267 11.90 -13.97 12.59
N ILE A 268 12.91 -13.11 12.43
CA ILE A 268 13.18 -11.99 13.35
C ILE A 268 12.02 -10.99 13.36
N VAL A 269 11.48 -10.66 12.19
CA VAL A 269 10.28 -9.81 12.05
C VAL A 269 9.13 -10.40 12.85
N ALA A 270 8.84 -11.70 12.71
CA ALA A 270 7.78 -12.36 13.48
C ALA A 270 8.00 -12.25 14.99
N LEU A 271 9.24 -12.47 15.45
CA LEU A 271 9.63 -12.36 16.86
C LEU A 271 9.52 -10.93 17.41
N CYS A 272 9.65 -9.91 16.58
CA CYS A 272 9.40 -8.53 16.99
C CYS A 272 7.91 -8.18 16.93
N TYR A 273 7.25 -8.53 15.83
CA TYR A 273 5.95 -7.99 15.43
C TYR A 273 4.79 -8.60 16.22
N PHE A 274 4.74 -9.93 16.30
CA PHE A 274 3.65 -10.62 16.96
C PHE A 274 3.62 -10.33 18.46
N PRO A 275 4.74 -10.44 19.21
CA PRO A 275 4.73 -10.11 20.63
C PRO A 275 4.37 -8.64 20.88
N VAL A 276 4.92 -7.69 20.13
CA VAL A 276 4.58 -6.26 20.31
C VAL A 276 3.10 -6.03 20.05
N ALA A 277 2.54 -6.53 18.95
CA ALA A 277 1.13 -6.38 18.60
C ALA A 277 0.20 -7.00 19.66
N LEU A 278 0.41 -8.29 19.96
CA LEU A 278 -0.49 -9.08 20.80
C LEU A 278 -0.39 -8.67 22.27
N VAL A 279 0.83 -8.58 22.81
CA VAL A 279 1.05 -8.22 24.22
C VAL A 279 0.73 -6.75 24.45
N GLY A 280 1.14 -5.85 23.54
CA GLY A 280 0.83 -4.43 23.63
C GLY A 280 -0.67 -4.19 23.64
N TYR A 281 -1.42 -4.84 22.74
CA TYR A 281 -2.88 -4.74 22.73
C TYR A 281 -3.52 -5.42 23.94
N TRP A 282 -3.03 -6.57 24.38
CA TRP A 282 -3.47 -7.23 25.61
C TRP A 282 -3.31 -6.31 26.84
N THR A 283 -2.21 -5.58 26.93
CA THR A 283 -1.92 -4.71 28.08
C THR A 283 -2.80 -3.47 28.11
N PHE A 284 -2.98 -2.79 26.96
CA PHE A 284 -3.57 -1.45 26.88
C PHE A 284 -4.96 -1.39 26.23
N GLY A 285 -5.39 -2.43 25.50
CA GLY A 285 -6.68 -2.47 24.83
C GLY A 285 -6.92 -1.27 23.91
N ASN A 286 -8.11 -0.70 23.96
CA ASN A 286 -8.49 0.48 23.18
C ASN A 286 -7.88 1.82 23.65
N THR A 287 -7.15 1.83 24.77
CA THR A 287 -6.51 3.04 25.30
C THR A 287 -5.09 3.25 24.78
N VAL A 288 -4.54 2.27 24.07
CA VAL A 288 -3.20 2.33 23.49
C VAL A 288 -3.06 3.54 22.56
N LYS A 289 -1.90 4.20 22.62
CA LYS A 289 -1.54 5.33 21.74
C LYS A 289 -0.98 4.78 20.43
N ASP A 290 -0.94 5.65 19.42
CA ASP A 290 -0.43 5.36 18.08
C ASP A 290 1.01 4.82 18.09
N ASN A 291 1.83 5.17 19.09
CA ASN A 291 3.11 4.57 19.37
C ASN A 291 3.13 3.96 20.79
N ILE A 292 3.37 2.64 20.87
CA ILE A 292 3.40 1.88 22.13
C ILE A 292 4.39 2.42 23.17
N LEU A 293 5.53 2.97 22.73
CA LEU A 293 6.53 3.55 23.66
C LEU A 293 6.02 4.85 24.30
N ILE A 294 5.00 5.49 23.74
CA ILE A 294 4.33 6.64 24.36
C ILE A 294 3.37 6.17 25.47
N SER A 295 2.75 4.99 25.31
CA SER A 295 1.89 4.34 26.32
C SER A 295 2.66 3.77 27.53
N LEU A 296 3.96 3.54 27.36
CA LEU A 296 4.86 3.11 28.42
C LEU A 296 5.53 4.30 29.13
N GLU A 297 5.62 4.23 30.46
CA GLU A 297 6.20 5.30 31.29
C GLU A 297 7.12 4.80 32.41
N LYS A 298 7.00 3.53 32.80
CA LYS A 298 7.79 2.92 33.88
C LYS A 298 8.27 1.53 33.46
N PRO A 299 9.47 1.10 33.90
CA PRO A 299 10.49 1.92 34.57
C PRO A 299 11.14 2.94 33.60
N LYS A 300 11.35 4.18 34.06
CA LYS A 300 11.72 5.32 33.18
C LYS A 300 13.01 5.09 32.39
N TRP A 301 14.04 4.52 33.03
CA TRP A 301 15.32 4.27 32.39
C TRP A 301 15.18 3.30 31.20
N LEU A 302 14.38 2.25 31.38
CA LEU A 302 14.18 1.22 30.35
C LEU A 302 13.44 1.79 29.13
N ILE A 303 12.39 2.60 29.37
CA ILE A 303 11.65 3.26 28.29
C ILE A 303 12.52 4.33 27.61
N ALA A 304 13.35 5.06 28.36
CA ALA A 304 14.31 6.00 27.80
C ALA A 304 15.32 5.28 26.89
N THR A 305 15.87 4.14 27.33
CA THR A 305 16.76 3.29 26.52
C THR A 305 16.07 2.77 25.26
N ALA A 306 14.82 2.29 25.34
CA ALA A 306 14.08 1.85 24.16
C ALA A 306 13.91 2.97 23.12
N ASN A 307 13.63 4.20 23.55
CA ASN A 307 13.52 5.34 22.64
C ASN A 307 14.87 5.69 21.97
N LEU A 308 15.99 5.58 22.69
CA LEU A 308 17.33 5.71 22.10
C LEU A 308 17.62 4.61 21.08
N PHE A 309 17.23 3.37 21.36
CA PHE A 309 17.37 2.26 20.42
C PHE A 309 16.53 2.47 19.17
N VAL A 310 15.30 3.00 19.29
CA VAL A 310 14.50 3.43 18.13
C VAL A 310 15.26 4.48 17.32
N VAL A 311 15.83 5.51 17.96
CA VAL A 311 16.62 6.53 17.26
C VAL A 311 17.78 5.92 16.46
N ILE A 312 18.59 5.05 17.08
CA ILE A 312 19.73 4.40 16.40
C ILE A 312 19.24 3.52 15.24
N HIS A 313 18.16 2.76 15.45
CA HIS A 313 17.58 1.95 14.41
C HIS A 313 17.12 2.78 13.21
N LEU A 314 16.34 3.84 13.45
CA LEU A 314 15.80 4.69 12.39
C LEU A 314 16.90 5.46 11.64
N ILE A 315 18.02 5.77 12.30
CA ILE A 315 19.20 6.32 11.62
C ILE A 315 19.66 5.37 10.50
N GLY A 316 19.83 4.08 10.81
CA GLY A 316 20.27 3.09 9.82
C GLY A 316 19.19 2.74 8.79
N SER A 317 17.92 2.65 9.22
CA SER A 317 16.82 2.31 8.33
C SER A 317 16.56 3.41 7.29
N TYR A 318 16.63 4.68 7.67
CA TYR A 318 16.61 5.79 6.72
C TYR A 318 17.69 5.65 5.64
N GLN A 319 18.93 5.29 6.01
CA GLN A 319 19.99 5.13 5.00
C GLN A 319 19.67 3.99 4.02
N VAL A 320 18.99 2.93 4.46
CA VAL A 320 18.61 1.82 3.58
C VAL A 320 17.55 2.26 2.56
N TYR A 321 16.54 3.05 2.96
CA TYR A 321 15.49 3.55 2.06
C TYR A 321 15.92 4.74 1.21
N ALA A 322 16.84 5.59 1.69
CA ALA A 322 17.35 6.71 0.93
C ALA A 322 18.28 6.28 -0.21
N MET A 323 18.95 5.12 -0.10
CA MET A 323 19.93 4.65 -1.10
C MET A 323 19.36 4.47 -2.51
N PRO A 324 18.20 3.79 -2.71
CA PRO A 324 17.58 3.73 -4.03
C PRO A 324 17.15 5.10 -4.59
N VAL A 325 16.69 6.02 -3.72
CA VAL A 325 16.37 7.38 -4.15
C VAL A 325 17.63 8.11 -4.61
N PHE A 326 18.73 7.99 -3.86
CA PHE A 326 20.03 8.55 -4.24
C PHE A 326 20.51 7.97 -5.56
N ASP A 327 20.39 6.65 -5.74
CA ASP A 327 20.74 5.99 -6.98
C ASP A 327 19.96 6.53 -8.17
N MET A 328 18.64 6.72 -8.02
CA MET A 328 17.78 7.25 -9.06
C MET A 328 18.10 8.71 -9.38
N MET A 329 18.27 9.55 -8.35
CA MET A 329 18.65 10.96 -8.50
C MET A 329 20.01 11.10 -9.19
N GLU A 330 21.03 10.40 -8.69
CA GLU A 330 22.38 10.41 -9.24
C GLU A 330 22.42 9.86 -10.67
N THR A 331 21.65 8.79 -10.97
CA THR A 331 21.52 8.25 -12.32
C THR A 331 20.93 9.30 -13.28
N VAL A 332 19.89 10.03 -12.89
CA VAL A 332 19.31 11.09 -13.74
C VAL A 332 20.30 12.24 -13.94
N LEU A 333 20.95 12.70 -12.87
CA LEU A 333 21.91 13.81 -12.92
C LEU A 333 23.12 13.48 -13.81
N VAL A 334 23.67 12.27 -13.70
CA VAL A 334 24.91 11.90 -14.42
C VAL A 334 24.63 11.33 -15.81
N LYS A 335 23.66 10.40 -15.96
CA LYS A 335 23.43 9.71 -17.25
C LYS A 335 22.43 10.41 -18.18
N LYS A 336 21.59 11.32 -17.67
CA LYS A 336 20.59 12.02 -18.51
C LYS A 336 20.85 13.51 -18.64
N LEU A 337 21.44 14.13 -17.61
CA LEU A 337 21.75 15.57 -17.60
C LEU A 337 23.26 15.83 -17.78
N ASP A 338 24.05 14.78 -18.02
CA ASP A 338 25.48 14.82 -18.32
C ASP A 338 26.32 15.60 -17.30
N PHE A 339 25.91 15.62 -16.03
CA PHE A 339 26.74 16.19 -14.97
C PHE A 339 27.89 15.25 -14.60
N SER A 340 29.06 15.83 -14.32
CA SER A 340 30.22 15.04 -13.92
C SER A 340 30.02 14.38 -12.55
N PRO A 341 30.34 13.07 -12.39
CA PRO A 341 30.19 12.31 -11.15
C PRO A 341 31.20 12.76 -10.09
N THR A 342 30.94 13.89 -9.44
CA THR A 342 31.81 14.50 -8.44
C THR A 342 31.24 14.37 -7.03
N TRP A 343 32.11 14.46 -6.03
CA TRP A 343 31.67 14.48 -4.63
C TRP A 343 30.77 15.67 -4.31
N TYR A 344 30.94 16.82 -5.00
CA TYR A 344 30.07 17.98 -4.86
C TYR A 344 28.64 17.70 -5.32
N LEU A 345 28.47 17.00 -6.44
CA LEU A 345 27.16 16.59 -6.94
C LEU A 345 26.43 15.74 -5.90
N ARG A 346 27.13 14.73 -5.34
CA ARG A 346 26.62 13.87 -4.28
C ARG A 346 26.26 14.67 -3.02
N LEU A 347 27.15 15.57 -2.58
CA LEU A 347 26.92 16.40 -1.41
C LEU A 347 25.65 17.24 -1.58
N ILE A 348 25.51 17.95 -2.71
CA ILE A 348 24.38 18.84 -2.97
C ILE A 348 23.09 18.05 -3.12
N SER A 349 23.07 17.03 -3.98
CA SER A 349 21.85 16.27 -4.30
C SER A 349 21.27 15.58 -3.06
N ARG A 350 22.12 14.92 -2.27
CA ARG A 350 21.70 14.19 -1.07
C ARG A 350 21.35 15.13 0.08
N THR A 351 22.06 16.25 0.24
CA THR A 351 21.71 17.30 1.22
C THR A 351 20.34 17.91 0.92
N ILE A 352 20.03 18.19 -0.35
CA ILE A 352 18.71 18.69 -0.76
C ILE A 352 17.62 17.67 -0.41
N TYR A 353 17.85 16.38 -0.68
CA TYR A 353 16.91 15.32 -0.33
C TYR A 353 16.64 15.21 1.18
N VAL A 354 17.69 15.21 2.01
CA VAL A 354 17.55 15.18 3.47
C VAL A 354 16.83 16.45 3.96
N GLY A 355 17.18 17.62 3.41
CA GLY A 355 16.49 18.87 3.72
C GLY A 355 15.00 18.86 3.36
N PHE A 356 14.65 18.26 2.23
CA PHE A 356 13.26 18.09 1.79
C PHE A 356 12.47 17.18 2.74
N THR A 357 12.98 15.98 3.03
CA THR A 357 12.29 15.04 3.94
C THR A 357 12.15 15.62 5.36
N MET A 358 13.17 16.33 5.86
CA MET A 358 13.12 17.07 7.11
C MET A 358 12.04 18.17 7.09
N PHE A 359 11.96 18.96 6.02
CA PHE A 359 10.96 20.02 5.89
C PHE A 359 9.53 19.46 5.96
N VAL A 360 9.25 18.40 5.19
CA VAL A 360 7.93 17.76 5.18
C VAL A 360 7.60 17.13 6.54
N ALA A 361 8.57 16.50 7.20
CA ALA A 361 8.39 15.92 8.53
C ALA A 361 8.05 16.98 9.59
N MET A 362 8.61 18.19 9.48
CA MET A 362 8.30 19.29 10.40
C MET A 362 6.92 19.89 10.17
N THR A 363 6.42 19.92 8.93
CA THR A 363 5.12 20.52 8.59
C THR A 363 3.95 19.57 8.88
N LEU A 364 4.15 18.25 8.75
CA LEU A 364 3.09 17.24 8.90
C LEU A 364 3.46 16.12 9.90
N PRO A 365 3.63 16.42 11.21
CA PRO A 365 4.13 15.44 12.19
C PRO A 365 3.07 14.44 12.70
N PHE A 366 2.23 13.88 11.82
CA PHE A 366 1.12 12.99 12.17
C PHE A 366 1.51 11.50 11.99
N PHE A 367 2.11 10.91 13.03
CA PHE A 367 2.66 9.54 12.96
C PHE A 367 1.63 8.48 12.50
N GLY A 368 0.56 8.26 13.26
CA GLY A 368 -0.42 7.22 12.94
C GLY A 368 -1.16 7.43 11.61
N GLU A 369 -1.45 8.68 11.26
CA GLU A 369 -2.14 9.01 10.00
C GLU A 369 -1.24 8.79 8.78
N LEU A 370 0.05 9.14 8.87
CA LEU A 370 1.01 8.90 7.79
C LEU A 370 1.28 7.40 7.60
N LEU A 371 1.36 6.61 8.68
CA LEU A 371 1.46 5.15 8.58
C LEU A 371 0.27 4.57 7.80
N ALA A 372 -0.94 4.97 8.17
CA ALA A 372 -2.15 4.52 7.50
C ALA A 372 -2.21 4.98 6.04
N PHE A 373 -1.84 6.23 5.76
CA PHE A 373 -1.87 6.82 4.42
C PHE A 373 -0.85 6.17 3.49
N PHE A 374 0.45 6.21 3.82
CA PHE A 374 1.48 5.59 2.96
C PHE A 374 1.29 4.07 2.89
N GLY A 375 0.90 3.46 4.01
CA GLY A 375 0.56 2.05 4.10
C GLY A 375 -0.51 1.62 3.10
N GLY A 376 -1.64 2.32 3.08
CA GLY A 376 -2.75 2.02 2.17
C GLY A 376 -2.49 2.45 0.73
N PHE A 377 -1.90 3.63 0.52
CA PHE A 377 -1.75 4.23 -0.81
C PHE A 377 -0.55 3.69 -1.60
N ALA A 378 0.57 3.40 -0.92
CA ALA A 378 1.83 3.08 -1.58
C ALA A 378 2.30 1.65 -1.28
N PHE A 379 2.28 1.24 -0.01
CA PHE A 379 2.75 -0.09 0.40
C PHE A 379 1.81 -1.20 0.00
N ALA A 380 0.49 -1.04 0.20
CA ALA A 380 -0.45 -2.08 -0.20
C ALA A 380 -0.33 -2.43 -1.70
N PRO A 381 -0.31 -1.46 -2.63
CA PRO A 381 0.00 -1.72 -4.05
C PRO A 381 1.33 -2.44 -4.27
N THR A 382 2.45 -1.90 -3.78
CA THR A 382 3.80 -2.40 -4.11
C THR A 382 4.12 -3.74 -3.44
N THR A 383 3.62 -3.98 -2.23
CA THR A 383 4.00 -5.13 -1.40
C THR A 383 3.04 -6.31 -1.57
N TYR A 384 1.75 -6.06 -1.79
CA TYR A 384 0.72 -7.11 -1.87
C TYR A 384 0.27 -7.41 -3.29
N PHE A 385 0.25 -6.42 -4.19
CA PHE A 385 -0.43 -6.55 -5.48
C PHE A 385 0.48 -6.44 -6.71
N ALA A 386 1.44 -5.51 -6.72
CA ALA A 386 2.31 -5.24 -7.87
C ALA A 386 3.16 -6.45 -8.24
N GLU A 387 3.60 -7.21 -7.23
CA GLU A 387 4.39 -8.44 -7.41
C GLU A 387 3.66 -9.54 -8.14
N LEU A 388 2.36 -9.64 -7.86
CA LEU A 388 1.51 -10.55 -8.59
C LEU A 388 1.42 -10.12 -10.07
N GLY A 389 1.48 -8.82 -10.37
CA GLY A 389 1.45 -8.28 -11.74
C GLY A 389 2.73 -8.44 -12.51
N LEU A 390 3.86 -8.18 -11.86
CA LEU A 390 5.19 -8.32 -12.43
C LEU A 390 5.47 -9.79 -12.79
N ALA A 391 5.02 -10.74 -11.95
CA ALA A 391 5.13 -12.17 -12.22
C ALA A 391 4.25 -12.66 -13.40
N ILE A 392 3.27 -11.87 -13.84
CA ILE A 392 2.24 -12.27 -14.81
C ILE A 392 2.51 -11.74 -16.23
N GLY A 393 3.33 -10.68 -16.39
CA GLY A 393 3.73 -10.13 -17.70
C GLY A 393 2.69 -9.22 -18.39
N PRO A 394 3.05 -8.59 -19.54
CA PRO A 394 2.33 -7.43 -20.11
C PRO A 394 0.95 -7.75 -20.70
N SER A 395 0.72 -8.97 -21.20
CA SER A 395 -0.56 -9.34 -21.84
C SER A 395 -1.74 -9.43 -20.87
N SER A 396 -1.47 -9.44 -19.56
CA SER A 396 -2.44 -9.72 -18.50
C SER A 396 -2.42 -8.70 -17.36
N SER A 397 -1.65 -7.61 -17.47
CA SER A 397 -1.40 -6.68 -16.37
C SER A 397 -2.36 -5.48 -16.33
N ALA A 398 -3.01 -5.13 -17.45
CA ALA A 398 -4.12 -4.17 -17.49
C ALA A 398 -5.31 -4.55 -16.56
N PRO A 399 -5.78 -5.81 -16.51
CA PRO A 399 -6.81 -6.23 -15.55
C PRO A 399 -6.31 -6.31 -14.09
N LEU A 400 -5.02 -6.56 -13.85
CA LEU A 400 -4.48 -6.55 -12.48
C LEU A 400 -4.27 -5.13 -11.95
N MET A 401 -3.81 -4.18 -12.77
CA MET A 401 -3.75 -2.77 -12.34
C MET A 401 -5.16 -2.24 -12.07
N ARG A 402 -6.16 -2.65 -12.87
CA ARG A 402 -7.59 -2.45 -12.55
C ARG A 402 -7.99 -3.12 -11.24
N THR A 403 -7.38 -4.25 -10.87
CA THR A 403 -7.59 -4.94 -9.58
C THR A 403 -6.90 -4.24 -8.41
N VAL A 404 -5.75 -3.61 -8.60
CA VAL A 404 -5.07 -2.77 -7.58
C VAL A 404 -5.87 -1.49 -7.34
N LEU A 405 -6.26 -0.80 -8.43
CA LEU A 405 -7.23 0.30 -8.37
C LEU A 405 -8.56 -0.14 -7.76
N ALA A 406 -9.00 -1.38 -8.01
CA ALA A 406 -10.22 -1.91 -7.44
C ALA A 406 -10.10 -2.51 -6.02
N ALA A 407 -8.89 -2.79 -5.53
CA ALA A 407 -8.64 -3.03 -4.12
C ALA A 407 -8.76 -1.70 -3.34
N THR A 408 -8.34 -0.59 -3.95
CA THR A 408 -8.67 0.77 -3.49
C THR A 408 -10.19 1.04 -3.57
N LYS A 409 -10.89 0.53 -4.61
CA LYS A 409 -12.37 0.53 -4.69
C LYS A 409 -13.01 -0.27 -3.54
N PHE A 410 -12.46 -1.43 -3.18
CA PHE A 410 -12.99 -2.29 -2.12
C PHE A 410 -12.87 -1.63 -0.73
N CYS A 411 -11.74 -0.97 -0.45
CA CYS A 411 -11.58 -0.18 0.77
C CYS A 411 -12.59 0.97 0.84
N GLY A 412 -12.87 1.64 -0.28
CA GLY A 412 -13.89 2.69 -0.37
C GLY A 412 -15.33 2.18 -0.22
N GLY A 413 -15.70 1.11 -0.93
CA GLY A 413 -17.07 0.58 -0.94
C GLY A 413 -17.51 -0.05 0.38
N THR A 414 -16.57 -0.65 1.11
CA THR A 414 -16.87 -1.25 2.43
C THR A 414 -17.14 -0.19 3.50
N VAL A 415 -16.47 0.99 3.44
CA VAL A 415 -16.79 2.18 4.27
C VAL A 415 -18.24 2.61 4.09
N ILE A 416 -18.74 2.59 2.86
CA ILE A 416 -20.11 3.01 2.53
C ILE A 416 -21.12 1.94 2.96
N CYS A 417 -20.79 0.65 2.82
CA CYS A 417 -21.65 -0.47 3.24
C CYS A 417 -21.94 -0.47 4.76
N SER A 418 -20.97 -0.05 5.57
CA SER A 418 -21.11 0.07 7.02
C SER A 418 -21.69 1.40 7.51
N ALA A 419 -21.82 2.39 6.63
CA ALA A 419 -22.37 3.71 6.95
C ALA A 419 -23.90 3.73 6.97
N VAL A 420 -24.57 2.63 6.56
CA VAL A 420 -26.02 2.57 6.37
C VAL A 420 -26.63 1.46 7.24
N PRO A 421 -27.38 1.81 8.31
CA PRO A 421 -28.17 0.82 9.04
C PRO A 421 -29.26 0.22 8.14
N PRO A 422 -29.57 -1.08 8.20
CA PRO A 422 -30.60 -1.72 7.38
C PRO A 422 -32.05 -1.31 7.69
N THR A 423 -32.30 -0.43 8.67
CA THR A 423 -33.58 -0.39 9.40
C THR A 423 -34.52 0.77 9.09
N HIS A 424 -34.29 1.60 8.07
CA HIS A 424 -35.22 2.71 7.75
C HIS A 424 -35.54 2.83 6.25
N PHE A 425 -36.15 1.81 5.66
CA PHE A 425 -36.74 1.92 4.31
C PHE A 425 -38.18 2.48 4.30
N SER A 426 -38.77 2.70 5.48
CA SER A 426 -40.23 2.85 5.61
C SER A 426 -40.70 4.12 6.31
N SER A 427 -39.80 4.98 6.82
CA SER A 427 -40.23 6.00 7.79
C SER A 427 -39.45 7.33 7.77
N CYS A 428 -39.14 7.87 6.60
CA CYS A 428 -38.77 9.28 6.46
C CYS A 428 -39.42 9.86 5.19
N LEU A 429 -40.58 10.52 5.37
CA LEU A 429 -40.90 11.66 4.50
C LEU A 429 -39.74 12.67 4.66
N TRP A 430 -39.37 13.33 3.56
CA TRP A 430 -38.22 14.24 3.38
C TRP A 430 -36.88 13.55 3.09
N PRO A 431 -36.18 13.87 1.97
CA PRO A 431 -34.79 13.48 1.81
C PRO A 431 -33.98 14.27 2.87
N PRO A 432 -33.39 13.61 3.89
CA PRO A 432 -32.68 14.34 4.94
C PRO A 432 -31.50 15.12 4.32
N PRO A 433 -31.10 16.24 4.94
CA PRO A 433 -29.84 16.89 4.62
C PRO A 433 -28.70 15.87 4.63
N ILE A 434 -27.72 16.03 3.73
CA ILE A 434 -26.59 15.12 3.66
C ILE A 434 -25.89 15.08 5.01
N THR A 435 -25.80 13.88 5.60
CA THR A 435 -25.13 13.72 6.90
C THR A 435 -23.62 13.96 6.76
N PRO A 436 -22.90 14.33 7.83
CA PRO A 436 -21.45 14.48 7.78
C PRO A 436 -20.73 13.24 7.20
N LEU A 437 -21.25 12.05 7.50
CA LEU A 437 -20.73 10.79 6.97
C LEU A 437 -20.95 10.65 5.46
N GLN A 438 -22.14 11.01 4.97
CA GLN A 438 -22.44 10.98 3.54
C GLN A 438 -21.62 12.01 2.76
N ASN A 439 -21.33 13.18 3.36
CA ASN A 439 -20.41 14.16 2.77
C ASN A 439 -19.01 13.58 2.62
N ILE A 440 -18.46 12.93 3.65
CA ILE A 440 -17.15 12.28 3.57
C ILE A 440 -17.16 11.17 2.50
N ALA A 441 -18.22 10.37 2.44
CA ALA A 441 -18.36 9.31 1.43
C ALA A 441 -18.43 9.87 0.00
N LEU A 442 -19.16 10.96 -0.21
CA LEU A 442 -19.23 11.66 -1.50
C LEU A 442 -17.89 12.31 -1.87
N ASP A 443 -17.25 13.01 -0.94
CA ASP A 443 -15.96 13.67 -1.16
C ASP A 443 -14.88 12.63 -1.50
N TYR A 444 -14.85 11.49 -0.79
CA TYR A 444 -13.99 10.35 -1.12
C TYR A 444 -14.31 9.78 -2.52
N SER A 445 -15.59 9.56 -2.83
CA SER A 445 -16.01 9.01 -4.12
C SER A 445 -15.66 9.95 -5.28
N ILE A 446 -15.81 11.27 -5.09
CA ILE A 446 -15.42 12.29 -6.08
C ILE A 446 -13.91 12.25 -6.30
N ALA A 447 -13.10 12.28 -5.23
CA ALA A 447 -11.65 12.20 -5.35
C ALA A 447 -11.22 10.91 -6.06
N TYR A 448 -11.83 9.79 -5.66
CA TYR A 448 -11.57 8.47 -6.21
C TYR A 448 -11.89 8.39 -7.72
N PHE A 449 -13.11 8.71 -8.13
CA PHE A 449 -13.50 8.67 -9.55
C PHE A 449 -12.74 9.70 -10.39
N SER A 450 -12.30 10.83 -9.80
CA SER A 450 -11.47 11.82 -10.48
C SER A 450 -10.07 11.27 -10.78
N MET A 451 -9.48 10.56 -9.83
CA MET A 451 -8.18 9.90 -10.03
C MET A 451 -8.27 8.76 -11.04
N ASP A 452 -9.31 7.93 -10.98
CA ASP A 452 -9.56 6.89 -11.99
C ASP A 452 -9.78 7.51 -13.39
N LEU A 453 -10.55 8.59 -13.50
CA LEU A 453 -10.77 9.28 -14.76
C LEU A 453 -9.44 9.82 -15.33
N LEU A 454 -8.63 10.47 -14.50
CA LEU A 454 -7.31 10.95 -14.89
C LEU A 454 -6.43 9.79 -15.36
N HIS A 455 -6.47 8.66 -14.67
CA HIS A 455 -5.77 7.45 -15.07
C HIS A 455 -6.24 6.95 -16.45
N PHE A 456 -7.55 6.81 -16.70
CA PHE A 456 -8.04 6.39 -18.01
C PHE A 456 -7.69 7.37 -19.13
N LEU A 457 -7.78 8.68 -18.88
CA LEU A 457 -7.43 9.69 -19.87
C LEU A 457 -5.94 9.66 -20.25
N ILE A 458 -5.05 9.36 -19.29
CA ILE A 458 -3.60 9.34 -19.51
C ILE A 458 -3.14 7.99 -20.09
N PHE A 459 -3.64 6.88 -19.53
CA PHE A 459 -3.07 5.55 -19.78
C PHE A 459 -3.91 4.67 -20.72
N GLU A 460 -5.21 4.94 -20.86
CA GLU A 460 -6.13 4.13 -21.69
C GLU A 460 -7.14 5.02 -22.44
N PRO A 461 -6.68 5.94 -23.30
CA PRO A 461 -7.57 6.89 -23.98
C PRO A 461 -8.55 6.21 -24.94
N SER A 462 -8.24 4.99 -25.39
CA SER A 462 -9.13 4.11 -26.16
C SER A 462 -10.33 3.58 -25.36
N GLY A 463 -10.28 3.64 -24.03
CA GLY A 463 -11.30 3.13 -23.12
C GLY A 463 -12.54 4.02 -22.97
N VAL A 464 -13.11 4.51 -24.08
CA VAL A 464 -14.18 5.52 -24.11
C VAL A 464 -15.37 5.17 -23.21
N LEU A 465 -15.76 3.89 -23.14
CA LEU A 465 -16.83 3.42 -22.26
C LEU A 465 -16.53 3.67 -20.77
N PHE A 466 -15.29 3.41 -20.34
CA PHE A 466 -14.89 3.62 -18.94
C PHE A 466 -14.75 5.10 -18.62
N ILE A 467 -14.17 5.88 -19.55
CA ILE A 467 -14.07 7.34 -19.41
C ILE A 467 -15.46 7.95 -19.27
N ALA A 468 -16.40 7.59 -20.16
CA ALA A 468 -17.78 8.04 -20.10
C ALA A 468 -18.48 7.64 -18.80
N HIS A 469 -18.29 6.39 -18.34
CA HIS A 469 -18.84 5.92 -17.07
C HIS A 469 -18.35 6.74 -15.87
N HIS A 470 -17.05 7.07 -15.81
CA HIS A 470 -16.48 7.84 -14.70
C HIS A 470 -16.91 9.31 -14.75
N LEU A 471 -16.97 9.92 -15.94
CA LEU A 471 -17.52 11.28 -16.12
C LEU A 471 -18.97 11.37 -15.65
N VAL A 472 -19.80 10.40 -16.05
CA VAL A 472 -21.21 10.33 -15.68
C VAL A 472 -21.38 10.10 -14.17
N SER A 473 -20.56 9.25 -13.57
CA SER A 473 -20.58 9.01 -12.11
C SER A 473 -20.14 10.25 -11.33
N LEU A 474 -19.08 10.94 -11.78
CA LEU A 474 -18.63 12.21 -11.19
C LEU A 474 -19.70 13.30 -11.28
N PHE A 475 -20.40 13.39 -12.41
CA PHE A 475 -21.53 14.31 -12.56
C PHE A 475 -22.60 14.06 -11.49
N VAL A 476 -22.98 12.81 -11.24
CA VAL A 476 -23.96 12.46 -10.20
C VAL A 476 -23.44 12.81 -8.80
N PHE A 477 -22.19 12.51 -8.47
CA PHE A 477 -21.63 12.84 -7.15
C PHE A 477 -21.49 14.35 -6.92
N LEU A 478 -20.99 15.09 -7.90
CA LEU A 478 -20.81 16.54 -7.82
C LEU A 478 -22.16 17.25 -7.70
N THR A 479 -23.16 16.85 -8.49
CA THR A 479 -24.51 17.44 -8.39
C THR A 479 -25.19 17.06 -7.08
N CYS A 480 -24.99 15.85 -6.57
CA CYS A 480 -25.50 15.48 -5.25
C CYS A 480 -24.84 16.30 -4.13
N ARG A 481 -23.50 16.45 -4.17
CA ARG A 481 -22.71 17.10 -3.12
C ARG A 481 -22.84 18.62 -3.08
N TYR A 482 -22.80 19.28 -4.24
CA TYR A 482 -22.64 20.73 -4.35
C TYR A 482 -23.84 21.47 -4.95
N VAL A 483 -24.84 20.74 -5.49
CA VAL A 483 -26.04 21.35 -6.07
C VAL A 483 -27.28 21.00 -5.24
N ALA A 484 -27.53 19.71 -5.01
CA ALA A 484 -28.74 19.26 -4.33
C ALA A 484 -28.66 19.37 -2.80
N TYR A 485 -27.48 19.16 -2.20
CA TYR A 485 -27.27 19.10 -0.73
C TYR A 485 -28.17 18.09 0.02
N HIS A 486 -28.88 17.23 -0.72
CA HIS A 486 -29.86 16.25 -0.28
C HIS A 486 -29.83 15.03 -1.23
N GLY A 487 -30.39 13.89 -0.79
CA GLY A 487 -30.53 12.70 -1.64
C GLY A 487 -29.28 11.81 -1.76
N ALA A 488 -28.22 12.09 -0.99
CA ALA A 488 -26.99 11.29 -0.99
C ALA A 488 -27.21 9.81 -0.65
N PHE A 489 -28.21 9.51 0.19
CA PHE A 489 -28.56 8.12 0.50
C PHE A 489 -28.86 7.29 -0.76
N THR A 490 -29.65 7.86 -1.68
CA THR A 490 -30.08 7.21 -2.91
C THR A 490 -28.89 6.97 -3.85
N VAL A 491 -28.06 8.00 -4.02
CA VAL A 491 -26.85 7.96 -4.87
C VAL A 491 -25.81 6.98 -4.30
N LEU A 492 -25.55 7.04 -2.99
CA LEU A 492 -24.59 6.15 -2.33
C LEU A 492 -25.06 4.69 -2.32
N SER A 493 -26.37 4.43 -2.19
CA SER A 493 -26.92 3.07 -2.24
C SER A 493 -26.70 2.41 -3.60
N LEU A 494 -26.87 3.16 -4.70
CA LEU A 494 -26.55 2.68 -6.06
C LEU A 494 -25.05 2.41 -6.22
N LEU A 495 -24.20 3.23 -5.61
CA LEU A 495 -22.75 3.00 -5.60
C LEU A 495 -22.38 1.75 -4.79
N ILE A 496 -23.01 1.50 -3.63
CA ILE A 496 -22.80 0.25 -2.86
C ILE A 496 -23.19 -0.97 -3.69
N LEU A 497 -24.39 -0.97 -4.28
CA LEU A 497 -24.84 -2.02 -5.20
C LEU A 497 -23.84 -2.19 -6.34
N ALA A 498 -23.20 -1.10 -6.76
CA ALA A 498 -22.20 -1.16 -7.78
C ALA A 498 -20.90 -1.85 -7.35
N GLU A 499 -20.43 -1.54 -6.16
CA GLU A 499 -19.14 -2.00 -5.64
C GLU A 499 -19.18 -3.39 -5.00
N VAL A 500 -20.34 -3.82 -4.49
CA VAL A 500 -20.51 -5.16 -3.88
C VAL A 500 -20.17 -6.28 -4.87
N THR A 501 -20.38 -6.07 -6.17
CA THR A 501 -19.98 -7.02 -7.22
C THR A 501 -18.52 -6.90 -7.64
N SER A 502 -17.83 -5.80 -7.33
CA SER A 502 -16.50 -5.47 -7.85
C SER A 502 -15.44 -6.50 -7.44
N PHE A 503 -15.41 -6.93 -6.17
CA PHE A 503 -14.42 -7.92 -5.71
C PHE A 503 -14.50 -9.22 -6.52
N CYS A 504 -15.70 -9.81 -6.61
CA CYS A 504 -15.93 -11.03 -7.39
C CYS A 504 -15.63 -10.81 -8.88
N GLN A 505 -16.00 -9.64 -9.42
CA GLN A 505 -15.73 -9.28 -10.80
C GLN A 505 -14.22 -9.20 -11.09
N ASN A 506 -13.42 -8.65 -10.18
CA ASN A 506 -11.97 -8.52 -10.37
C ASN A 506 -11.29 -9.89 -10.33
N VAL A 507 -11.62 -10.72 -9.32
CA VAL A 507 -11.06 -12.07 -9.21
C VAL A 507 -11.44 -12.91 -10.44
N TRP A 508 -12.70 -12.84 -10.87
CA TRP A 508 -13.18 -13.51 -12.07
C TRP A 508 -12.46 -13.01 -13.35
N THR A 509 -12.30 -11.69 -13.50
CA THR A 509 -11.61 -11.10 -14.67
C THR A 509 -10.15 -11.52 -14.71
N LEU A 510 -9.45 -11.50 -13.57
CA LEU A 510 -8.05 -11.89 -13.48
C LEU A 510 -7.85 -13.39 -13.77
N ALA A 511 -8.71 -14.24 -13.20
CA ALA A 511 -8.71 -15.67 -13.48
C ALA A 511 -8.99 -15.95 -14.97
N GLY A 512 -9.89 -15.17 -15.58
CA GLY A 512 -10.23 -15.27 -17.00
C GLY A 512 -9.08 -14.89 -17.93
N ALA A 513 -8.32 -13.86 -17.59
CA ALA A 513 -7.13 -13.45 -18.34
C ALA A 513 -6.05 -14.56 -18.35
N ARG A 514 -5.94 -15.33 -17.26
CA ARG A 514 -4.90 -16.37 -17.08
C ARG A 514 -5.38 -17.80 -17.30
N ARG A 515 -6.60 -17.98 -17.78
CA ARG A 515 -7.20 -19.31 -17.97
C ARG A 515 -6.45 -20.19 -18.97
N SER A 516 -5.70 -19.60 -19.90
CA SER A 516 -4.84 -20.31 -20.86
C SER A 516 -3.50 -20.73 -20.26
N ASP A 517 -3.00 -19.96 -19.29
CA ASP A 517 -1.60 -20.03 -18.85
C ASP A 517 -1.43 -20.79 -17.53
N ALA A 518 -2.48 -20.82 -16.69
CA ALA A 518 -2.43 -21.44 -15.37
C ALA A 518 -3.66 -22.32 -15.13
N GLU A 519 -3.45 -23.61 -14.87
CA GLU A 519 -4.54 -24.55 -14.60
C GLU A 519 -5.34 -24.16 -13.36
N PHE A 520 -4.68 -23.61 -12.33
CA PHE A 520 -5.33 -23.07 -11.15
C PHE A 520 -6.25 -21.88 -11.50
N ALA A 521 -5.78 -20.92 -12.31
CA ALA A 521 -6.58 -19.78 -12.75
C ALA A 521 -7.80 -20.23 -13.56
N ARG A 522 -7.64 -21.24 -14.43
CA ARG A 522 -8.75 -21.85 -15.16
C ARG A 522 -9.79 -22.47 -14.22
N LYS A 523 -9.34 -23.24 -13.21
CA LYS A 523 -10.25 -23.82 -12.21
C LYS A 523 -11.00 -22.74 -11.42
N VAL A 524 -10.32 -21.68 -11.02
CA VAL A 524 -10.94 -20.53 -10.33
C VAL A 524 -11.96 -19.85 -11.25
N PHE A 525 -11.61 -19.58 -12.50
CA PHE A 525 -12.53 -18.96 -13.47
C PHE A 525 -13.78 -19.80 -13.72
N ASP A 526 -13.62 -21.10 -13.99
CA ASP A 526 -14.73 -22.02 -14.25
C ASP A 526 -15.62 -22.20 -13.03
N LEU A 527 -15.03 -22.27 -11.84
CA LEU A 527 -15.76 -22.40 -10.57
C LEU A 527 -16.51 -21.11 -10.21
N MET A 528 -15.89 -19.94 -10.42
CA MET A 528 -16.47 -18.65 -10.05
C MET A 528 -17.49 -18.14 -11.06
N SER A 529 -17.40 -18.51 -12.34
CA SER A 529 -18.26 -17.95 -13.39
C SER A 529 -19.76 -18.09 -13.07
N PRO A 530 -20.32 -19.29 -12.76
CA PRO A 530 -21.75 -19.40 -12.48
C PRO A 530 -22.22 -18.65 -11.22
N PRO A 531 -21.54 -18.77 -10.06
CA PRO A 531 -21.87 -17.98 -8.86
C PRO A 531 -21.75 -16.48 -9.11
N PHE A 532 -20.71 -16.03 -9.80
CA PHE A 532 -20.52 -14.63 -10.16
C PHE A 532 -21.67 -14.13 -11.04
N TYR A 533 -22.04 -14.90 -12.07
CA TYR A 533 -23.13 -14.49 -12.96
C TYR A 533 -24.46 -14.39 -12.22
N ALA A 534 -24.78 -15.37 -11.38
CA ALA A 534 -25.98 -15.35 -10.57
C ALA A 534 -26.00 -14.17 -9.60
N PHE A 535 -24.88 -13.95 -8.89
CA PHE A 535 -24.75 -12.83 -7.96
C PHE A 535 -24.89 -11.48 -8.67
N TYR A 536 -24.21 -11.31 -9.80
CA TYR A 536 -24.30 -10.09 -10.62
C TYR A 536 -25.72 -9.88 -11.15
N THR A 537 -26.40 -10.93 -11.63
CA THR A 537 -27.80 -10.86 -12.05
C THR A 537 -28.73 -10.43 -10.92
N VAL A 538 -28.55 -10.94 -9.69
CA VAL A 538 -29.35 -10.52 -8.53
C VAL A 538 -29.09 -9.05 -8.20
N VAL A 539 -27.83 -8.67 -8.03
CA VAL A 539 -27.47 -7.33 -7.56
C VAL A 539 -27.75 -6.26 -8.62
N ARG A 540 -27.31 -6.47 -9.86
CA ARG A 540 -27.42 -5.47 -10.94
C ARG A 540 -28.68 -5.62 -11.77
N GLY A 541 -29.18 -6.85 -11.92
CA GLY A 541 -30.34 -7.16 -12.76
C GLY A 541 -31.69 -7.18 -12.03
N LEU A 542 -31.72 -7.31 -10.70
CA LEU A 542 -32.96 -7.25 -9.91
C LEU A 542 -32.96 -6.08 -8.92
N LEU A 543 -31.97 -6.00 -8.03
CA LEU A 543 -31.92 -4.95 -7.00
C LEU A 543 -31.71 -3.56 -7.62
N GLY A 544 -30.85 -3.45 -8.64
CA GLY A 544 -30.64 -2.21 -9.40
C GLY A 544 -31.95 -1.63 -9.96
N PRO A 545 -32.69 -2.36 -10.82
CA PRO A 545 -33.99 -1.92 -11.34
C PRO A 545 -35.01 -1.61 -10.25
N TYR A 546 -35.08 -2.43 -9.20
CA TYR A 546 -35.97 -2.17 -8.07
C TYR A 546 -35.67 -0.82 -7.41
N PHE A 547 -34.38 -0.52 -7.21
CA PHE A 547 -33.96 0.72 -6.57
C PHE A 547 -34.24 1.94 -7.48
N VAL A 548 -34.01 1.83 -8.79
CA VAL A 548 -34.38 2.88 -9.75
C VAL A 548 -35.89 3.09 -9.79
N TYR A 549 -36.69 2.03 -9.77
CA TYR A 549 -38.15 2.14 -9.68
C TYR A 549 -38.57 2.93 -8.43
N ARG A 550 -38.01 2.60 -7.26
CA ARG A 550 -38.27 3.34 -6.02
C ARG A 550 -37.85 4.80 -6.12
N MET A 551 -36.74 5.08 -6.79
CA MET A 551 -36.25 6.43 -7.05
C MET A 551 -37.24 7.23 -7.93
N CYS A 552 -37.72 6.63 -9.02
CA CYS A 552 -38.73 7.24 -9.90
C CYS A 552 -40.05 7.52 -9.17
N VAL A 553 -40.52 6.58 -8.36
CA VAL A 553 -41.77 6.75 -7.59
C VAL A 553 -41.62 7.89 -6.56
N PHE A 554 -40.49 7.94 -5.86
CA PHE A 554 -40.26 8.96 -4.83
C PHE A 554 -40.13 10.38 -5.42
N TYR A 555 -39.28 10.55 -6.44
CA TYR A 555 -39.10 11.87 -7.05
C TYR A 555 -40.30 12.28 -7.91
N GLY A 556 -40.94 11.33 -8.60
CA GLY A 556 -42.12 11.57 -9.43
C GLY A 556 -43.39 11.86 -8.64
N SER A 557 -43.44 11.57 -7.33
CA SER A 557 -44.55 11.95 -6.47
C SER A 557 -44.50 13.41 -5.99
N GLY A 558 -43.49 14.18 -6.41
CA GLY A 558 -43.27 15.56 -5.97
C GLY A 558 -42.76 15.70 -4.54
N ALA A 559 -42.41 14.58 -3.88
CA ALA A 559 -41.99 14.58 -2.47
C ALA A 559 -40.64 15.27 -2.19
N ALA A 560 -39.94 15.70 -3.24
CA ALA A 560 -38.64 16.36 -3.16
C ALA A 560 -38.57 17.65 -3.99
N ASP A 561 -39.68 18.16 -4.52
CA ASP A 561 -39.69 19.30 -5.45
C ASP A 561 -39.16 20.60 -4.81
N ASP A 562 -39.37 20.78 -3.51
CA ASP A 562 -38.88 21.95 -2.75
C ASP A 562 -37.39 21.85 -2.38
N VAL A 563 -36.75 20.70 -2.60
CA VAL A 563 -35.43 20.37 -2.02
C VAL A 563 -34.42 19.97 -3.08
N VAL A 564 -34.82 19.21 -4.10
CA VAL A 564 -33.96 18.75 -5.19
C VAL A 564 -34.56 19.23 -6.51
N PRO A 565 -33.85 20.09 -7.28
CA PRO A 565 -34.38 20.60 -8.54
C PRO A 565 -34.74 19.46 -9.50
N THR A 566 -35.85 19.59 -10.22
CA THR A 566 -36.40 18.53 -11.08
C THR A 566 -35.37 18.01 -12.09
N TRP A 567 -34.61 18.92 -12.70
CA TRP A 567 -33.58 18.55 -13.67
C TRP A 567 -32.45 17.70 -13.05
N VAL A 568 -32.15 17.89 -11.76
CA VAL A 568 -31.08 17.17 -11.06
C VAL A 568 -31.49 15.71 -10.87
N TRP A 569 -32.62 15.44 -10.23
CA TRP A 569 -33.02 14.05 -9.97
C TRP A 569 -33.39 13.32 -11.27
N VAL A 570 -33.98 14.01 -12.27
CA VAL A 570 -34.26 13.41 -13.59
C VAL A 570 -32.95 12.97 -14.24
N SER A 571 -31.89 13.80 -14.17
CA SER A 571 -30.58 13.43 -14.69
C SER A 571 -30.00 12.20 -13.98
N TRP A 572 -30.16 12.09 -12.66
CA TRP A 572 -29.70 10.92 -11.89
C TRP A 572 -30.45 9.64 -12.29
N VAL A 573 -31.78 9.72 -12.48
CA VAL A 573 -32.60 8.58 -12.95
C VAL A 573 -32.12 8.11 -14.31
N LEU A 574 -31.94 9.03 -15.27
CA LEU A 574 -31.51 8.68 -16.62
C LEU A 574 -30.15 7.97 -16.61
N VAL A 575 -29.20 8.49 -15.83
CA VAL A 575 -27.89 7.87 -15.65
C VAL A 575 -28.01 6.47 -15.06
N ALA A 576 -28.77 6.30 -13.99
CA ALA A 576 -28.94 5.01 -13.32
C ALA A 576 -29.59 3.97 -14.24
N VAL A 577 -30.64 4.36 -14.99
CA VAL A 577 -31.30 3.52 -16.00
C VAL A 577 -30.31 3.04 -17.06
N MET A 578 -29.52 3.95 -17.63
CA MET A 578 -28.54 3.61 -18.66
C MET A 578 -27.48 2.62 -18.15
N ILE A 579 -26.93 2.85 -16.96
CA ILE A 579 -25.91 1.98 -16.35
C ILE A 579 -26.48 0.58 -16.09
N ILE A 580 -27.69 0.49 -15.54
CA ILE A 580 -28.36 -0.78 -15.24
C ILE A 580 -28.70 -1.52 -16.54
N PHE A 581 -29.20 -0.82 -17.55
CA PHE A 581 -29.49 -1.41 -18.86
C PHE A 581 -28.24 -2.05 -19.49
N VAL A 582 -27.12 -1.32 -19.53
CA VAL A 582 -25.83 -1.84 -20.03
C VAL A 582 -25.37 -3.05 -19.20
N SER A 583 -25.54 -3.00 -17.88
CA SER A 583 -25.18 -4.11 -16.98
C SER A 583 -26.02 -5.37 -17.27
N ILE A 584 -27.32 -5.21 -17.53
CA ILE A 584 -28.25 -6.30 -17.88
C ILE A 584 -27.89 -6.91 -19.24
N LEU A 585 -27.59 -6.08 -20.25
CA LEU A 585 -27.14 -6.58 -21.56
C LEU A 585 -25.84 -7.37 -21.44
N TRP A 586 -24.87 -6.83 -20.70
CA TRP A 586 -23.57 -7.48 -20.51
C TRP A 586 -23.70 -8.84 -19.82
N ILE A 587 -24.46 -8.92 -18.72
CA ILE A 587 -24.62 -10.19 -17.99
C ILE A 587 -25.45 -11.21 -18.77
N SER A 588 -26.44 -10.75 -19.55
CA SER A 588 -27.24 -11.62 -20.42
C SER A 588 -26.36 -12.27 -21.50
N ASN A 589 -25.43 -11.49 -22.07
CA ASN A 589 -24.44 -12.01 -23.01
C ASN A 589 -23.52 -13.06 -22.38
N LEU A 590 -23.05 -12.85 -21.14
CA LEU A 590 -22.23 -13.84 -20.42
C LEU A 590 -22.99 -15.15 -20.17
N TRP A 591 -24.26 -15.07 -19.78
CA TRP A 591 -25.11 -16.25 -19.65
C TRP A 591 -25.28 -16.99 -20.98
N MET A 592 -25.56 -16.27 -22.08
CA MET A 592 -25.70 -16.88 -23.41
C MET A 592 -24.42 -17.61 -23.84
N LEU A 593 -23.25 -16.99 -23.65
CA LEU A 593 -21.95 -17.61 -23.96
C LEU A 593 -21.72 -18.87 -23.13
N PHE A 594 -22.01 -18.81 -21.83
CA PHE A 594 -21.85 -19.95 -20.93
C PHE A 594 -22.73 -21.15 -21.31
N TYR A 595 -24.01 -20.90 -21.64
CA TYR A 595 -24.92 -21.96 -22.10
C TYR A 595 -24.50 -22.52 -23.46
N SER A 596 -24.06 -21.67 -24.39
CA SER A 596 -23.56 -22.10 -25.70
C SER A 596 -22.34 -23.02 -25.58
N GLU A 597 -21.36 -22.66 -24.73
CA GLU A 597 -20.18 -23.48 -24.48
C GLU A 597 -20.53 -24.83 -23.82
N ARG A 598 -21.47 -24.85 -22.87
CA ARG A 598 -21.94 -26.10 -22.26
C ARG A 598 -22.67 -27.01 -23.24
N SER A 599 -23.53 -26.45 -24.11
CA SER A 599 -24.22 -27.23 -25.15
C SER A 599 -23.22 -27.89 -26.09
N LYS A 600 -22.26 -27.11 -26.61
CA LYS A 600 -21.20 -27.62 -27.49
C LYS A 600 -20.33 -28.70 -26.83
N LYS A 601 -20.07 -28.59 -25.52
CA LYS A 601 -19.30 -29.59 -24.76
C LYS A 601 -20.10 -30.85 -24.47
N ALA A 602 -21.42 -30.74 -24.32
CA ALA A 602 -22.31 -31.89 -24.19
C ALA A 602 -22.42 -32.66 -25.52
N GLU A 603 -22.58 -31.95 -26.64
CA GLU A 603 -22.61 -32.52 -28.00
C GLU A 603 -21.32 -33.30 -28.32
N ARG A 604 -20.14 -32.75 -27.99
CA ARG A 604 -18.83 -33.44 -28.15
C ARG A 604 -18.58 -34.63 -27.22
N LYS A 605 -19.41 -34.83 -26.20
CA LYS A 605 -19.34 -36.02 -25.33
C LYS A 605 -20.29 -37.13 -25.79
N ILE A 606 -21.24 -36.78 -26.66
CA ILE A 606 -22.25 -37.70 -27.22
C ILE A 606 -21.75 -38.27 -28.56
N GLN A 607 -20.90 -37.52 -29.29
CA GLN A 607 -20.02 -38.03 -30.34
C GLN A 607 -18.77 -38.67 -29.72
#